data_AF-A0A9D4CMB0-F1
#
_entry.id   AF-A0A9D4CMB0-F1
#
_cell.length_a   1.000
_cell.length_b   1.000
_cell.length_c   1.000
_cell.angle_alpha   90.00
_cell.angle_beta   90.00
_cell.angle_gamma   90.00
#
_symmetry.space_group_name_H-M   'P 1'
#
loop_
_entity.id
_entity.type
_entity.pdbx_description
1 polymer ?
#
loop_
_entity_poly.entity_id
_entity_poly.type
_entity_poly.pdbx_seq_one_letter_code
_entity_poly.pdbx_strand_id
1 'polypeptide(L)'
;MCFCTEPASLKGTLVIELIQSGDFSQLTCNLEECPHPPDSNCVTKSCQGRPVCTCTDNQLLGTVVVNCSNLKEMPAFVPYGHWANANIEFTVENGSITLAKPTNYISRITKLSFVNTPVVEIHASFLGGLNSDIEIQFSPQEITELPIEFYFLDPNKINFGKSPMKCNCGNLWIGEWIRRRGRENQTFCKTLVRNMYGEVVPVGNFTH
;
A
#
# COMPACT_ATOMS: atom_id res chain seq x y z
N MET A 1 -19.13 -17.28 32.35
CA MET A 1 -19.06 -17.53 30.90
C MET A 1 -19.11 -16.18 30.21
N CYS A 2 -18.08 -15.83 29.43
CA CYS A 2 -17.96 -14.49 28.85
C CYS A 2 -18.57 -14.47 27.44
N PHE A 3 -19.47 -13.52 27.22
CA PHE A 3 -20.13 -13.30 25.94
C PHE A 3 -19.77 -11.90 25.45
N CYS A 4 -19.61 -11.76 24.14
CA CYS A 4 -19.46 -10.46 23.51
C CYS A 4 -20.77 -9.66 23.64
N THR A 5 -20.68 -8.44 24.16
CA THR A 5 -21.83 -7.53 24.27
C THR A 5 -21.93 -6.59 23.07
N GLU A 6 -20.79 -6.31 22.43
CA GLU A 6 -20.59 -5.53 21.20
C GLU A 6 -19.34 -6.09 20.47
N PRO A 7 -19.14 -5.79 19.17
CA PRO A 7 -20.09 -5.15 18.26
C PRO A 7 -21.35 -6.01 18.02
N ALA A 8 -22.42 -5.42 17.49
CA ALA A 8 -23.68 -6.11 17.20
C ALA A 8 -23.52 -7.42 16.40
N SER A 9 -22.51 -7.51 15.52
CA SER A 9 -22.18 -8.72 14.75
C SER A 9 -21.69 -9.89 15.60
N LEU A 10 -21.09 -9.62 16.77
CA LEU A 10 -20.57 -10.62 17.70
C LEU A 10 -21.44 -10.76 18.96
N LYS A 11 -22.57 -10.05 19.03
CA LYS A 11 -23.38 -10.01 20.24
C LYS A 11 -23.92 -11.39 20.60
N GLY A 12 -23.61 -11.85 21.81
CA GLY A 12 -24.00 -13.16 22.32
C GLY A 12 -23.05 -14.30 21.94
N THR A 13 -22.04 -14.05 21.10
CA THR A 13 -20.98 -15.03 20.81
C THR A 13 -20.13 -15.28 22.05
N LEU A 14 -19.76 -16.53 22.29
CA LEU A 14 -18.88 -16.91 23.37
C LEU A 14 -17.43 -16.53 23.04
N VAL A 15 -16.76 -15.85 23.97
CA VAL A 15 -15.35 -15.46 23.78
C VAL A 15 -14.45 -16.69 23.55
N ILE A 16 -14.78 -17.83 24.17
CA ILE A 16 -14.01 -19.07 24.00
C ILE A 16 -14.12 -19.65 22.58
N GLU A 17 -15.25 -19.44 21.89
CA GLU A 17 -15.43 -19.91 20.51
C GLU A 17 -14.56 -19.11 19.54
N LEU A 18 -14.42 -17.79 19.77
CA LEU A 18 -13.52 -16.93 19.01
C LEU A 18 -12.05 -17.30 19.24
N ILE A 19 -11.69 -17.63 20.48
CA ILE A 19 -10.32 -18.08 20.80
C ILE A 19 -10.01 -19.43 20.14
N GLN A 20 -10.97 -20.36 20.14
CA GLN A 20 -10.80 -21.69 19.57
C GLN A 20 -10.78 -21.68 18.04
N SER A 21 -11.52 -20.78 17.39
CA SER A 21 -11.49 -20.63 15.93
C SER A 21 -10.18 -20.00 15.46
N GLY A 22 -9.52 -19.21 16.30
CA GLY A 22 -8.35 -18.41 15.92
C GLY A 22 -8.68 -17.28 14.93
N ASP A 23 -9.97 -17.11 14.59
CA ASP A 23 -10.44 -16.06 13.69
C ASP A 23 -10.86 -14.84 14.51
N PHE A 24 -9.89 -13.95 14.68
CA PHE A 24 -10.10 -12.69 15.37
C PHE A 24 -10.28 -11.50 14.42
N SER A 25 -10.49 -11.75 13.12
CA SER A 25 -10.69 -10.70 12.12
C SER A 25 -11.88 -9.79 12.44
N GLN A 26 -12.81 -10.27 13.28
CA GLN A 26 -14.00 -9.55 13.70
C GLN A 26 -13.79 -8.66 14.95
N LEU A 27 -12.63 -8.76 15.63
CA LEU A 27 -12.29 -7.92 16.78
C LEU A 27 -11.62 -6.62 16.32
N THR A 28 -12.35 -5.83 15.53
CA THR A 28 -11.89 -4.56 14.98
C THR A 28 -12.82 -3.41 15.36
N CYS A 29 -12.27 -2.21 15.56
CA CYS A 29 -13.05 -1.01 15.86
C CYS A 29 -12.98 0.00 14.71
N ASN A 30 -14.13 0.47 14.22
CA ASN A 30 -14.18 1.61 13.31
C ASN A 30 -13.77 2.88 14.05
N LEU A 31 -12.85 3.65 13.49
CA LEU A 31 -12.35 4.89 14.08
C LEU A 31 -13.07 6.10 13.49
N GLU A 32 -13.54 7.00 14.37
CA GLU A 32 -14.19 8.25 13.96
C GLU A 32 -13.16 9.28 13.43
N GLU A 33 -11.94 9.27 13.96
CA GLU A 33 -10.84 10.17 13.55
C GLU A 33 -10.11 9.66 12.30
N CYS A 34 -10.85 9.42 11.22
CA CYS A 34 -10.28 9.03 9.93
C CYS A 34 -10.04 10.25 9.03
N PRO A 35 -9.11 10.21 8.06
CA PRO A 35 -8.87 11.34 7.18
C PRO A 35 -10.10 11.61 6.32
N HIS A 36 -10.78 12.70 6.64
CA HIS A 36 -11.89 13.22 5.86
C HIS A 36 -11.38 14.43 5.08
N PRO A 37 -11.44 14.43 3.74
CA PRO A 37 -11.14 15.63 2.97
C PRO A 37 -12.01 16.79 3.47
N PRO A 38 -11.52 18.04 3.41
CA PRO A 38 -12.26 19.21 3.90
C PRO A 38 -13.66 19.38 3.26
N ASP A 39 -13.94 18.72 2.12
CA ASP A 39 -15.23 18.75 1.42
C ASP A 39 -16.19 17.57 1.75
N SER A 40 -15.85 16.70 2.71
CA SER A 40 -16.64 15.49 3.00
C SER A 40 -17.54 15.64 4.22
N ASN A 41 -18.68 16.34 4.08
CA ASN A 41 -19.87 16.12 4.90
C ASN A 41 -20.56 14.78 4.51
N CYS A 42 -19.76 13.72 4.37
CA CYS A 42 -20.14 12.55 3.61
C CYS A 42 -20.24 11.31 4.49
N VAL A 43 -21.43 11.12 5.07
CA VAL A 43 -21.77 9.92 5.83
C VAL A 43 -22.52 8.94 4.90
N THR A 44 -21.80 7.89 4.50
CA THR A 44 -22.22 6.55 4.00
C THR A 44 -23.13 6.39 2.76
N LYS A 45 -23.87 7.39 2.23
CA LYS A 45 -24.76 7.14 1.07
C LYS A 45 -24.70 8.12 -0.11
N SER A 46 -24.01 9.26 -0.02
CA SER A 46 -24.02 10.29 -1.07
C SER A 46 -22.60 10.78 -1.46
N CYS A 47 -21.67 9.84 -1.62
CA CYS A 47 -20.24 10.14 -1.79
C CYS A 47 -19.65 9.60 -3.11
N GLN A 48 -20.50 9.27 -4.09
CA GLN A 48 -20.01 8.73 -5.36
C GLN A 48 -19.02 9.70 -6.01
N GLY A 49 -17.78 9.24 -6.21
CA GLY A 49 -16.68 10.03 -6.80
C GLY A 49 -15.99 11.03 -5.87
N ARG A 50 -16.35 11.10 -4.57
CA ARG A 50 -15.64 11.94 -3.59
C ARG A 50 -14.57 11.14 -2.85
N PRO A 51 -13.51 11.80 -2.35
CA PRO A 51 -12.55 11.11 -1.51
C PRO A 51 -13.15 10.75 -0.16
N VAL A 52 -12.96 9.51 0.25
CA VAL A 52 -13.51 8.93 1.50
C VAL A 52 -12.44 8.01 2.06
N CYS A 53 -12.20 8.07 3.37
CA CYS A 53 -11.38 7.09 4.07
C CYS A 53 -12.20 6.41 5.17
N THR A 54 -11.91 5.14 5.40
CA THR A 54 -12.33 4.36 6.57
C THR A 54 -11.10 3.87 7.30
N CYS A 55 -11.19 3.87 8.63
CA CYS A 55 -10.09 3.52 9.50
C CYS A 55 -10.57 2.48 10.49
N THR A 56 -9.84 1.38 10.60
CA THR A 56 -10.14 0.32 11.57
C THR A 56 -8.93 0.02 12.42
N ASP A 57 -9.13 -0.06 13.73
CA ASP A 57 -8.13 -0.54 14.68
C ASP A 57 -8.21 -2.07 14.77
N ASN A 58 -7.10 -2.73 14.46
CA ASN A 58 -6.88 -4.14 14.71
C ASN A 58 -5.92 -4.29 15.89
N GLN A 59 -6.50 -4.38 17.09
CA GLN A 59 -5.74 -4.39 18.35
C GLN A 59 -4.83 -5.61 18.50
N LEU A 60 -5.18 -6.74 17.89
CA LEU A 60 -4.38 -7.95 17.98
C LEU A 60 -3.09 -7.87 17.18
N LEU A 61 -3.12 -7.15 16.06
CA LEU A 61 -1.94 -6.94 15.22
C LEU A 61 -1.20 -5.65 15.58
N GLY A 62 -1.78 -4.79 16.43
CA GLY A 62 -1.22 -3.47 16.74
C GLY A 62 -1.20 -2.56 15.52
N THR A 63 -2.19 -2.72 14.63
CA THR A 63 -2.22 -2.11 13.31
C THR A 63 -3.52 -1.33 13.11
N VAL A 64 -3.39 -0.13 12.56
CA VAL A 64 -4.51 0.64 12.04
C VAL A 64 -4.58 0.44 10.53
N VAL A 65 -5.71 -0.06 10.04
CA VAL A 65 -5.97 -0.20 8.61
C VAL A 65 -6.67 1.07 8.14
N VAL A 66 -6.11 1.73 7.13
CA VAL A 66 -6.64 2.95 6.53
C VAL A 66 -6.95 2.68 5.07
N ASN A 67 -8.23 2.61 4.73
CA ASN A 67 -8.70 2.38 3.37
C ASN A 67 -9.31 3.66 2.83
N CYS A 68 -8.71 4.22 1.80
CA CYS A 68 -9.17 5.44 1.16
C CYS A 68 -9.58 5.18 -0.28
N SER A 69 -10.54 5.95 -0.78
CA SER A 69 -11.00 5.91 -2.17
C SER A 69 -10.95 7.29 -2.81
N ASN A 70 -10.76 7.36 -4.13
CA ASN A 70 -10.83 8.60 -4.93
C ASN A 70 -9.90 9.74 -4.46
N LEU A 71 -8.78 9.40 -3.81
CA LEU A 71 -7.79 10.39 -3.37
C LEU A 71 -7.05 11.01 -4.56
N LYS A 72 -6.75 12.31 -4.47
CA LYS A 72 -5.85 13.02 -5.40
C LYS A 72 -4.43 13.18 -4.82
N GLU A 73 -4.33 13.13 -3.51
CA GLU A 73 -3.09 13.22 -2.75
C GLU A 73 -3.21 12.37 -1.48
N MET A 74 -2.07 12.01 -0.89
CA MET A 74 -2.05 11.37 0.43
C MET A 74 -2.66 12.33 1.47
N PRO A 75 -3.47 11.86 2.41
CA PRO A 75 -4.10 12.73 3.40
C PRO A 75 -3.05 13.35 4.34
N ALA A 76 -3.33 14.56 4.83
CA ALA A 76 -2.42 15.30 5.71
C ALA A 76 -2.24 14.64 7.10
N PHE A 77 -3.20 13.84 7.53
CA PHE A 77 -3.17 13.10 8.79
C PHE A 77 -3.81 11.72 8.60
N VAL A 78 -3.65 10.88 9.61
CA VAL A 78 -4.25 9.55 9.85
C VAL A 78 -4.50 9.44 11.37
N PRO A 79 -5.23 8.43 11.86
CA PRO A 79 -5.46 8.28 13.31
C PRO A 79 -4.18 8.44 14.13
N TYR A 80 -4.24 9.35 15.10
CA TYR A 80 -3.13 9.73 15.98
C TYR A 80 -3.55 9.57 17.45
N GLY A 81 -2.73 10.04 18.40
CA GLY A 81 -3.06 9.96 19.83
C GLY A 81 -2.82 8.56 20.38
N HIS A 82 -3.89 7.84 20.74
CA HIS A 82 -3.77 6.46 21.24
C HIS A 82 -3.03 5.55 20.24
N TRP A 83 -3.26 5.76 18.94
CA TRP A 83 -2.63 5.01 17.87
C TRP A 83 -1.34 5.65 17.36
N ALA A 84 -0.72 6.62 18.05
CA ALA A 84 0.47 7.33 17.56
C ALA A 84 1.64 6.41 17.18
N ASN A 85 1.74 5.24 17.83
CA ASN A 85 2.79 4.25 17.59
C ASN A 85 2.29 3.00 16.85
N ALA A 86 1.03 2.96 16.43
CA ALA A 86 0.47 1.81 15.72
C ALA A 86 1.02 1.73 14.29
N ASN A 87 1.29 0.53 13.81
CA ASN A 87 1.60 0.28 12.41
C ASN A 87 0.41 0.63 11.54
N ILE A 88 0.65 0.99 10.29
CA ILE A 88 -0.39 1.38 9.35
C ILE A 88 -0.36 0.48 8.12
N GLU A 89 -1.52 -0.11 7.81
CA GLU A 89 -1.79 -0.68 6.50
C GLU A 89 -2.64 0.33 5.71
N PHE A 90 -2.08 0.90 4.66
CA PHE A 90 -2.67 2.00 3.92
C PHE A 90 -3.04 1.56 2.49
N THR A 91 -4.33 1.64 2.16
CA THR A 91 -4.83 1.30 0.83
C THR A 91 -5.49 2.52 0.18
N VAL A 92 -5.16 2.80 -1.07
CA VAL A 92 -5.85 3.77 -1.93
C VAL A 92 -6.49 3.06 -3.09
N GLU A 93 -7.80 3.22 -3.25
CA GLU A 93 -8.57 2.65 -4.34
C GLU A 93 -9.14 3.72 -5.28
N ASN A 94 -9.06 3.50 -6.59
CA ASN A 94 -9.68 4.36 -7.61
C ASN A 94 -9.27 5.85 -7.46
N GLY A 95 -8.05 6.09 -6.98
CA GLY A 95 -7.49 7.43 -6.82
C GLY A 95 -6.92 7.98 -8.13
N SER A 96 -6.34 9.17 -8.03
CA SER A 96 -5.62 9.87 -9.10
C SER A 96 -4.32 10.48 -8.56
N ILE A 97 -3.68 9.81 -7.60
CA ILE A 97 -2.42 10.25 -6.99
C ILE A 97 -1.32 10.13 -8.03
N THR A 98 -0.96 11.24 -8.68
CA THR A 98 0.07 11.27 -9.72
C THR A 98 1.48 11.33 -9.13
N LEU A 99 1.65 11.97 -7.97
CA LEU A 99 2.91 12.11 -7.26
C LEU A 99 2.74 11.80 -5.77
N ALA A 100 3.46 10.78 -5.27
CA ALA A 100 3.50 10.46 -3.84
C ALA A 100 4.55 11.34 -3.12
N LYS A 101 4.10 12.12 -2.13
CA LYS A 101 4.93 13.03 -1.31
C LYS A 101 5.00 12.56 0.15
N PRO A 102 6.11 12.84 0.87
CA PRO A 102 6.27 12.42 2.25
C PRO A 102 5.19 13.00 3.17
N THR A 103 4.72 12.19 4.11
CA THR A 103 3.79 12.57 5.17
C THR A 103 4.42 12.29 6.53
N ASN A 104 3.89 12.89 7.60
CA ASN A 104 4.43 12.71 8.96
C ASN A 104 4.24 11.28 9.52
N TYR A 105 3.30 10.52 8.96
CA TYR A 105 3.02 9.13 9.34
C TYR A 105 3.67 8.09 8.43
N ILE A 106 4.44 8.51 7.42
CA ILE A 106 4.96 7.61 6.38
C ILE A 106 5.84 6.47 6.93
N SER A 107 6.58 6.75 8.00
CA SER A 107 7.44 5.79 8.70
C SER A 107 6.69 4.71 9.47
N ARG A 108 5.40 4.93 9.74
CA ARG A 108 4.49 3.96 10.38
C ARG A 108 3.84 3.01 9.37
N ILE A 109 3.92 3.31 8.08
CA ILE A 109 3.29 2.48 7.05
C ILE A 109 4.12 1.20 6.87
N THR A 110 3.50 0.07 7.18
CA THR A 110 4.07 -1.28 7.01
C THR A 110 3.50 -1.99 5.79
N LYS A 111 2.33 -1.56 5.31
CA LYS A 111 1.76 -2.01 4.04
C LYS A 111 1.17 -0.83 3.27
N LEU A 112 1.49 -0.72 1.99
CA LEU A 112 1.02 0.35 1.12
C LEU A 112 0.48 -0.22 -0.18
N SER A 113 -0.80 -0.02 -0.44
CA SER A 113 -1.48 -0.56 -1.63
C SER A 113 -2.12 0.55 -2.44
N PHE A 114 -1.76 0.65 -3.72
CA PHE A 114 -2.46 1.50 -4.69
C PHE A 114 -3.21 0.61 -5.68
N VAL A 115 -4.53 0.57 -5.53
CA VAL A 115 -5.46 -0.23 -6.33
C VAL A 115 -6.19 0.70 -7.29
N ASN A 116 -6.18 0.40 -8.60
CA ASN A 116 -6.80 1.21 -9.65
C ASN A 116 -6.45 2.70 -9.55
N THR A 117 -5.23 2.99 -9.11
CA THR A 117 -4.75 4.35 -8.87
C THR A 117 -3.47 4.54 -9.68
N PRO A 118 -3.51 5.32 -10.78
CA PRO A 118 -2.36 5.54 -11.63
C PRO A 118 -1.35 6.43 -10.90
N VAL A 119 -0.37 5.79 -10.26
CA VAL A 119 0.81 6.48 -9.75
C VAL A 119 1.79 6.61 -10.89
N VAL A 120 2.07 7.86 -11.27
CA VAL A 120 2.98 8.17 -12.39
C VAL A 120 4.40 8.33 -11.88
N GLU A 121 4.56 9.00 -10.74
CA GLU A 121 5.86 9.30 -10.14
C GLU A 121 5.82 9.11 -8.61
N ILE A 122 6.94 8.62 -8.06
CA ILE A 122 7.14 8.50 -6.62
C ILE A 122 8.35 9.33 -6.26
N HIS A 123 8.20 10.30 -5.36
CA HIS A 123 9.32 11.16 -4.97
C HIS A 123 10.34 10.36 -4.12
N ALA A 124 11.63 10.58 -4.34
CA ALA A 124 12.70 9.95 -3.56
C ALA A 124 12.50 10.09 -2.04
N SER A 125 12.09 11.27 -1.58
CA SER A 125 11.85 11.52 -0.15
C SER A 125 10.62 10.81 0.40
N PHE A 126 9.67 10.40 -0.44
CA PHE A 126 8.56 9.54 -0.01
C PHE A 126 9.13 8.16 0.36
N LEU A 127 9.94 7.58 -0.53
CA LEU A 127 10.58 6.27 -0.32
C LEU A 127 11.55 6.30 0.87
N GLY A 128 12.34 7.36 1.00
CA GLY A 128 13.27 7.53 2.13
C GLY A 128 12.59 7.66 3.49
N GLY A 129 11.28 7.95 3.53
CA GLY A 129 10.50 7.98 4.76
C GLY A 129 9.89 6.62 5.15
N LEU A 130 9.83 5.65 4.23
CA LEU A 130 9.20 4.36 4.48
C LEU A 130 10.03 3.51 5.44
N ASN A 131 9.35 2.63 6.18
CA ASN A 131 10.02 1.57 6.92
C ASN A 131 10.70 0.59 5.95
N SER A 132 11.92 0.13 6.26
CA SER A 132 12.65 -0.83 5.43
C SER A 132 11.92 -2.17 5.24
N ASP A 133 11.03 -2.52 6.17
CA ASP A 133 10.24 -3.75 6.15
C ASP A 133 8.87 -3.64 5.45
N ILE A 134 8.60 -2.51 4.79
CA ILE A 134 7.32 -2.23 4.14
C ILE A 134 6.96 -3.23 3.04
N GLU A 135 5.69 -3.63 2.98
CA GLU A 135 5.06 -4.29 1.85
C GLU A 135 4.39 -3.26 0.94
N ILE A 136 4.73 -3.25 -0.35
CA ILE A 136 4.18 -2.30 -1.31
C ILE A 136 3.50 -3.06 -2.45
N GLN A 137 2.23 -2.74 -2.71
CA GLN A 137 1.45 -3.31 -3.79
C GLN A 137 0.92 -2.21 -4.71
N PHE A 138 1.08 -2.44 -6.00
CA PHE A 138 0.70 -1.53 -7.04
C PHE A 138 -0.10 -2.31 -8.09
N SER A 139 -1.34 -1.89 -8.38
CA SER A 139 -2.18 -2.62 -9.33
C SER A 139 -3.35 -1.79 -9.87
N PRO A 140 -3.51 -1.60 -11.20
CA PRO A 140 -2.51 -1.54 -12.26
C PRO A 140 -1.75 -0.20 -12.27
N GLN A 141 -0.57 -0.16 -12.89
CA GLN A 141 0.26 1.04 -12.93
C GLN A 141 0.89 1.36 -14.29
N GLU A 142 1.20 2.63 -14.47
CA GLU A 142 1.91 3.19 -15.63
C GLU A 142 3.31 3.70 -15.24
N ILE A 143 3.89 3.19 -14.14
CA ILE A 143 5.24 3.59 -13.72
C ILE A 143 6.23 3.20 -14.82
N THR A 144 6.94 4.20 -15.34
CA THR A 144 7.93 4.03 -16.41
C THR A 144 9.37 4.03 -15.90
N GLU A 145 9.61 4.63 -14.73
CA GLU A 145 10.92 4.79 -14.08
C GLU A 145 10.78 4.59 -12.57
N LEU A 146 11.77 3.91 -11.95
CA LEU A 146 11.84 3.77 -10.50
C LEU A 146 12.98 4.62 -9.93
N PRO A 147 12.73 5.39 -8.86
CA PRO A 147 13.79 6.03 -8.10
C PRO A 147 14.77 5.00 -7.50
N ILE A 148 16.05 5.35 -7.42
CA ILE A 148 17.12 4.47 -6.90
C ILE A 148 16.89 4.07 -5.43
N GLU A 149 16.09 4.84 -4.69
CA GLU A 149 15.77 4.59 -3.28
C GLU A 149 15.07 3.24 -3.06
N PHE A 150 14.38 2.72 -4.08
CA PHE A 150 13.83 1.36 -4.04
C PHE A 150 14.91 0.28 -3.85
N TYR A 151 16.17 0.54 -4.23
CA TYR A 151 17.29 -0.38 -4.02
C TYR A 151 17.46 -0.78 -2.55
N PHE A 152 17.07 0.10 -1.62
CA PHE A 152 17.20 -0.13 -0.18
C PHE A 152 16.03 -0.90 0.43
N LEU A 153 14.95 -1.11 -0.33
CA LEU A 153 13.79 -1.88 0.11
C LEU A 153 13.93 -3.35 -0.28
N ASP A 154 13.19 -4.23 0.41
CA ASP A 154 13.15 -5.66 0.07
C ASP A 154 12.30 -5.90 -1.19
N PRO A 155 12.90 -6.34 -2.33
CA PRO A 155 12.16 -6.61 -3.55
C PRO A 155 11.13 -7.73 -3.41
N ASN A 156 11.22 -8.59 -2.39
CA ASN A 156 10.24 -9.65 -2.15
C ASN A 156 8.92 -9.12 -1.58
N LYS A 157 8.97 -7.94 -0.93
CA LYS A 157 7.81 -7.27 -0.34
C LYS A 157 7.17 -6.25 -1.27
N ILE A 158 7.71 -6.07 -2.49
CA ILE A 158 7.22 -5.08 -3.44
C ILE A 158 6.62 -5.78 -4.65
N ASN A 159 5.44 -5.35 -5.08
CA ASN A 159 4.76 -5.82 -6.27
C ASN A 159 4.34 -4.61 -7.11
N PHE A 160 5.05 -4.36 -8.22
CA PHE A 160 4.73 -3.28 -9.16
C PHE A 160 3.61 -3.60 -10.16
N GLY A 161 2.98 -4.77 -10.03
CA GLY A 161 1.96 -5.23 -10.98
C GLY A 161 2.48 -5.29 -12.42
N LYS A 162 1.60 -5.02 -13.39
CA LYS A 162 2.00 -4.83 -14.79
C LYS A 162 2.41 -3.37 -14.99
N SER A 163 3.71 -3.10 -15.02
CA SER A 163 4.27 -1.75 -15.25
C SER A 163 5.15 -1.71 -16.51
N PRO A 164 5.05 -0.67 -17.37
CA PRO A 164 5.79 -0.57 -18.62
C PRO A 164 7.19 0.05 -18.44
N MET A 165 8.02 -0.44 -17.51
CA MET A 165 9.32 0.20 -17.26
C MET A 165 10.26 0.06 -18.46
N LYS A 166 11.02 1.12 -18.73
CA LYS A 166 11.99 1.17 -19.84
C LYS A 166 13.30 0.49 -19.45
N CYS A 167 13.82 -0.36 -20.34
CA CYS A 167 15.12 -1.02 -20.18
C CYS A 167 16.26 -0.14 -20.72
N ASN A 168 16.68 0.89 -19.98
CA ASN A 168 17.82 1.74 -20.34
C ASN A 168 18.93 1.66 -19.28
N CYS A 169 20.08 2.26 -19.56
CA CYS A 169 21.22 2.28 -18.63
C CYS A 169 20.88 2.88 -17.25
N GLY A 170 19.88 3.75 -17.14
CA GLY A 170 19.42 4.33 -15.87
C GLY A 170 18.75 3.32 -14.92
N ASN A 171 18.24 2.21 -15.46
CA ASN A 171 17.50 1.19 -14.72
C ASN A 171 18.28 -0.12 -14.50
N LEU A 172 19.60 -0.13 -14.75
CA LEU A 172 20.44 -1.32 -14.58
C LEU A 172 20.42 -1.89 -13.15
N TRP A 173 20.30 -0.99 -12.16
CA TRP A 173 20.27 -1.35 -10.75
C TRP A 173 19.06 -2.23 -10.40
N ILE A 174 17.92 -2.11 -11.11
CA ILE A 174 16.71 -2.92 -10.88
C ILE A 174 17.02 -4.40 -11.11
N GLY A 175 17.77 -4.70 -12.17
CA GLY A 175 18.16 -6.08 -12.49
C GLY A 175 19.09 -6.69 -11.44
N GLU A 176 20.01 -5.90 -10.88
CA GLU A 176 20.87 -6.35 -9.77
C GLU A 176 20.08 -6.53 -8.47
N TRP A 177 19.23 -5.55 -8.15
CA TRP A 177 18.37 -5.53 -6.96
C TRP A 177 17.52 -6.79 -6.85
N ILE A 178 16.91 -7.21 -7.95
CA ILE A 178 16.10 -8.44 -8.02
C ILE A 178 16.95 -9.72 -7.90
N ARG A 179 18.08 -9.79 -8.63
CA ARG A 179 18.94 -10.99 -8.63
C ARG A 179 19.52 -11.29 -7.25
N ARG A 180 19.94 -10.27 -6.51
CA ARG A 180 20.54 -10.44 -5.18
C ARG A 180 19.57 -10.99 -4.13
N ARG A 181 18.26 -10.96 -4.40
CA ARG A 181 17.21 -11.28 -3.42
C ARG A 181 16.25 -12.40 -3.85
N GLY A 182 16.54 -13.08 -4.97
CA GLY A 182 15.95 -14.37 -5.31
C GLY A 182 14.63 -14.36 -6.08
N ARG A 183 14.26 -13.26 -6.76
CA ARG A 183 12.99 -13.16 -7.50
C ARG A 183 13.18 -13.21 -9.02
N GLU A 184 13.50 -14.39 -9.57
CA GLU A 184 13.72 -14.56 -11.02
C GLU A 184 12.44 -14.41 -11.87
N ASN A 185 11.24 -14.40 -11.27
CA ASN A 185 9.97 -14.55 -11.99
C ASN A 185 9.06 -13.30 -11.99
N GLN A 186 9.56 -12.11 -11.62
CA GLN A 186 8.78 -10.88 -11.71
C GLN A 186 9.44 -9.90 -12.69
N THR A 187 8.81 -9.75 -13.84
CA THR A 187 9.28 -8.85 -14.89
C THR A 187 8.79 -7.43 -14.72
N PHE A 188 9.72 -6.49 -14.79
CA PHE A 188 9.40 -5.07 -14.68
C PHE A 188 9.62 -4.29 -15.97
N CYS A 189 10.20 -4.92 -17.00
CA CYS A 189 10.87 -4.18 -18.05
C CYS A 189 10.44 -4.65 -19.45
N LYS A 190 9.96 -3.73 -20.30
CA LYS A 190 9.58 -4.00 -21.69
C LYS A 190 10.77 -3.72 -22.61
N THR A 191 11.36 -4.73 -23.22
CA THR A 191 12.35 -4.54 -24.30
C THR A 191 11.63 -4.29 -25.62
N LEU A 192 12.02 -3.24 -26.35
CA LEU A 192 11.43 -2.86 -27.66
C LEU A 192 11.63 -3.91 -28.77
N VAL A 193 12.44 -4.95 -28.53
CA VAL A 193 12.88 -5.88 -29.57
C VAL A 193 11.92 -7.05 -29.78
N ARG A 194 11.10 -7.42 -28.78
CA ARG A 194 10.03 -8.43 -28.91
C ARG A 194 8.90 -8.13 -27.94
N ASN A 195 7.67 -8.42 -28.34
CA ASN A 195 6.48 -8.47 -27.47
C ASN A 195 6.59 -9.61 -26.44
N MET A 196 7.64 -9.59 -25.62
CA MET A 196 7.87 -10.55 -24.55
C MET A 196 7.52 -9.88 -23.23
N TYR A 197 6.26 -10.08 -22.84
CA TYR A 197 5.89 -10.05 -21.44
C TYR A 197 6.56 -11.27 -20.80
N GLY A 198 7.47 -11.09 -19.83
CA GLY A 198 7.80 -12.19 -18.91
C GLY A 198 9.24 -12.74 -18.81
N GLU A 199 10.30 -12.07 -19.27
CA GLU A 199 11.69 -12.48 -18.91
C GLU A 199 12.53 -11.41 -18.16
N VAL A 200 13.38 -11.86 -17.23
CA VAL A 200 14.45 -11.04 -16.62
C VAL A 200 15.43 -10.65 -17.72
N VAL A 201 15.51 -9.37 -18.03
CA VAL A 201 16.42 -8.87 -19.06
C VAL A 201 17.87 -8.99 -18.55
N PRO A 202 18.74 -9.79 -19.21
CA PRO A 202 20.15 -9.84 -18.88
C PRO A 202 20.78 -8.46 -19.02
N VAL A 203 21.81 -8.15 -18.20
CA VAL A 203 22.52 -6.86 -18.24
C VAL A 203 22.99 -6.48 -19.66
N GLY A 204 23.32 -7.47 -20.49
CA GLY A 204 23.74 -7.25 -21.89
C GLY A 204 22.64 -6.83 -22.87
N ASN A 205 21.36 -6.83 -22.47
CA ASN A 205 20.21 -6.48 -23.33
C ASN A 205 19.63 -5.09 -23.06
N PHE A 206 20.29 -4.28 -22.22
CA PHE A 206 19.93 -2.87 -22.02
C PHE A 206 20.51 -2.05 -23.18
N THR A 207 19.68 -1.22 -23.81
CA THR A 207 20.09 -0.38 -24.94
C THR A 207 20.54 1.00 -24.47
N HIS A 208 21.54 1.56 -25.15
CA HIS A 208 21.95 2.97 -25.02
C HIS A 208 20.86 3.92 -25.54
#